data_AF-A0A941FFQ9-F1
#
_entry.id   AF-A0A941FFQ9-F1
#
_cell.length_a   1.000
_cell.length_b   1.000
_cell.length_c   1.000
_cell.angle_alpha   90.00
_cell.angle_beta   90.00
_cell.angle_gamma   90.00
#
_symmetry.space_group_name_H-M   'P 1'
#
loop_
_entity.id
_entity.type
_entity.pdbx_description
1 polymer ?
#
loop_
_entity_poly.entity_id
_entity_poly.type
_entity_poly.pdbx_seq_one_letter_code
_entity_poly.pdbx_strand_id
1 'polypeptide(L)' 'MRNKPSDSASVIVKLARGVEVEVISESNGWSKIKAYGGEGYVSTKYLSATKPGSVLD' A
#
# COMPACT_ATOMS: atom_id res chain seq x y z
N MET A 1 0.42 -4.85 3.19
CA MET A 1 1.83 -4.99 2.77
C MET A 1 2.20 -6.47 2.67
N ARG A 2 2.78 -6.85 1.54
CA ARG A 2 3.26 -8.19 1.21
C ARG A 2 4.79 -8.18 1.10
N ASN A 3 5.41 -9.35 1.27
CA ASN A 3 6.86 -9.50 1.14
C ASN A 3 7.35 -9.47 -0.32
N LYS A 4 6.47 -9.76 -1.28
CA LYS A 4 6.76 -9.76 -2.72
C LYS A 4 5.62 -9.09 -3.50
N PRO A 5 5.89 -8.53 -4.70
CA PRO A 5 4.88 -7.98 -5.60
C PRO A 5 4.10 -9.10 -6.31
N SER A 6 3.36 -9.90 -5.55
CA SER A 6 2.53 -11.00 -6.09
C SER A 6 1.29 -11.22 -5.22
N ASP A 7 0.16 -11.58 -5.82
CA ASP A 7 -1.07 -11.85 -5.09
C ASP A 7 -0.98 -13.11 -4.21
N SER A 8 -0.12 -14.07 -4.58
CA SER A 8 0.16 -15.28 -3.81
C SER A 8 1.23 -15.06 -2.73
N ALA A 9 1.77 -13.85 -2.59
CA ALA A 9 2.77 -13.54 -1.60
C ALA A 9 2.16 -13.39 -0.20
N SER A 10 2.91 -13.81 0.82
CA SER A 10 2.51 -13.68 2.22
C SER A 10 2.34 -12.23 2.62
N VAL A 11 1.21 -11.95 3.29
CA VAL A 11 0.93 -10.64 3.87
C VAL A 11 1.76 -10.50 5.15
N ILE A 12 2.66 -9.52 5.19
CA ILE A 12 3.47 -9.21 6.37
C ILE A 12 2.70 -8.28 7.32
N VAL A 13 2.00 -7.28 6.75
CA VAL A 13 1.26 -6.26 7.51
C VAL A 13 -0.09 -6.02 6.87
N LYS A 14 -1.15 -5.95 7.67
CA LYS A 14 -2.47 -5.50 7.23
C LYS A 14 -2.56 -3.98 7.39
N LEU A 15 -2.86 -3.29 6.29
CA LEU A 15 -3.07 -1.84 6.30
C LEU A 15 -4.57 -1.58 6.35
N ALA A 16 -5.01 -0.78 7.31
CA ALA A 16 -6.39 -0.28 7.32
C ALA A 16 -6.58 0.78 6.23
N ARG A 17 -7.82 0.97 5.79
CA ARG A 17 -8.15 2.03 4.82
C ARG A 17 -7.87 3.40 5.45
N GLY A 18 -7.22 4.29 4.68
CA GLY A 18 -6.86 5.64 5.14
C GLY A 18 -5.55 5.71 5.94
N VAL A 19 -4.83 4.59 6.08
CA VAL A 19 -3.44 4.60 6.55
C VAL A 19 -2.57 5.29 5.50
N GLU A 20 -1.84 6.31 5.93
CA GLU A 20 -0.84 6.96 5.11
C GLU A 20 0.38 6.05 4.94
N VAL A 21 0.90 5.99 3.72
CA VAL A 21 2.07 5.19 3.36
C VAL A 21 2.95 6.00 2.43
N GLU A 22 4.26 5.81 2.54
CA GLU A 22 5.22 6.45 1.65
C GLU A 22 5.44 5.53 0.44
N VAL A 23 5.17 6.01 -0.77
CA VAL A 23 5.43 5.25 -2.01
C VAL A 23 6.86 5.52 -2.46
N ILE A 24 7.67 4.46 -2.49
CA ILE A 24 9.08 4.52 -2.91
C ILE A 24 9.20 4.33 -4.42
N SER A 25 8.48 3.34 -4.96
CA SER A 25 8.47 3.04 -6.39
C SER A 25 7.23 2.26 -6.79
N GLU A 26 6.88 2.35 -8.07
CA GLU A 26 5.75 1.62 -8.64
C GLU A 26 6.20 0.85 -9.87
N SER A 27 5.84 -0.42 -9.95
CA SER A 27 6.22 -1.28 -11.06
C SER A 27 5.25 -2.45 -11.19
N ASN A 28 4.82 -2.73 -12.43
CA ASN A 28 3.98 -3.89 -12.75
C ASN A 28 2.69 -4.00 -11.89
N GLY A 29 2.06 -2.87 -11.56
CA GLY A 29 0.84 -2.83 -10.74
C GLY A 29 1.05 -3.05 -9.23
N TRP A 30 2.31 -3.01 -8.80
CA TRP A 30 2.71 -3.04 -7.39
C TRP A 30 3.49 -1.79 -7.03
N SER A 31 3.15 -1.24 -5.87
CA SER A 31 3.85 -0.10 -5.31
C SER A 31 4.66 -0.59 -4.11
N LYS A 32 5.99 -0.38 -4.18
CA LYS A 32 6.87 -0.53 -3.03
C LYS A 32 6.59 0.66 -2.11
N ILE A 33 6.18 0.36 -0.89
CA ILE A 33 5.83 1.35 0.10
C ILE A 33 6.62 1.15 1.39
N LYS A 34 6.75 2.23 2.17
CA LYS A 34 7.21 2.19 3.55
C LYS A 34 6.04 2.53 4.47
N ALA A 35 5.78 1.66 5.44
CA ALA A 35 4.71 1.81 6.42
C ALA A 35 5.14 1.21 7.75
N TYR A 36 4.79 1.86 8.87
CA TYR A 36 5.15 1.41 10.22
C TYR A 36 6.66 1.13 10.42
N GLY A 37 7.52 1.88 9.73
CA GLY A 37 8.97 1.70 9.78
C GLY A 37 9.53 0.52 8.97
N GLY A 38 8.67 -0.30 8.35
CA GLY A 38 9.05 -1.40 7.46
C GLY A 38 8.75 -1.10 5.99
N GLU A 39 9.47 -1.78 5.10
CA GLU A 39 9.22 -1.71 3.66
C GLU A 39 8.50 -2.96 3.15
N GLY A 40 7.70 -2.80 2.11
CA GLY A 40 7.13 -3.93 1.39
C GLY A 40 6.27 -3.50 0.22
N TYR A 41 5.44 -4.41 -0.28
CA TYR A 41 4.70 -4.20 -1.52
C TYR A 41 3.20 -4.16 -1.25
N VAL A 42 2.49 -3.28 -1.94
CA VAL A 42 1.03 -3.27 -1.97
C VAL A 42 0.59 -3.13 -3.42
N SER A 43 -0.56 -3.70 -3.78
CA SER A 43 -1.04 -3.53 -5.15
C SER A 43 -1.49 -2.08 -5.34
N THR A 44 -1.01 -1.44 -6.40
CA THR A 44 -1.23 -0.02 -6.70
C THR A 44 -2.71 0.33 -6.75
N LYS A 45 -3.57 -0.62 -7.14
CA LYS A 45 -5.04 -0.47 -7.15
C LYS A 45 -5.67 -0.16 -5.79
N TYR A 46 -4.97 -0.46 -4.69
CA TYR A 46 -5.45 -0.17 -3.33
C TYR A 46 -4.87 1.14 -2.78
N LEU A 47 -3.90 1.74 -3.48
CA LEU A 47 -3.39 3.05 -3.13
C LEU A 47 -4.24 4.13 -3.77
N SER A 48 -4.30 5.27 -3.09
CA SER A 48 -4.92 6.47 -3.62
C SER A 48 -4.08 7.65 -3.19
N ALA A 49 -3.87 8.60 -4.10
CA ALA A 49 -3.19 9.85 -3.80
C ALA A 49 -4.01 10.75 -2.86
N THR A 50 -5.30 10.45 -2.68
CA THR A 50 -6.19 11.15 -1.75
C THR A 50 -6.66 10.18 -0.68
N LYS A 51 -6.78 10.67 0.56
CA LYS A 51 -7.31 9.86 1.66
C LYS A 51 -8.80 9.59 1.40
N PRO A 52 -9.22 8.31 1.25
CA PRO A 52 -10.63 8.01 1.06
C PRO A 52 -11.38 8.27 2.37
N GLY A 53 -12.34 9.20 2.35
CA GLY A 53 -13.15 9.60 3.51
C GLY A 53 -13.03 11.07 3.92
N SER A 54 -12.30 11.91 3.17
CA SER A 54 -12.30 13.37 3.39
C SER A 54 -13.46 14.11 2.72
N VAL A 55 -14.41 13.40 2.09
CA VAL A 55 -15.69 14.00 1.67
C VAL A 55 -16.64 13.91 2.87
N LEU A 56 -16.69 14.99 3.63
CA LEU A 56 -17.87 15.32 4.44
C LEU A 56 -18.89 15.84 3.42
N ASP A 57 -19.82 14.99 2.98
CA ASP A 57 -21.06 15.45 2.34
C ASP A 57 -22.20 15.28 3.34
#